data_AF-A0A9D8DR35-F1
#
_entry.id   AF-A0A9D8DR35-F1
#
_cell.length_a   1.000
_cell.length_b   1.000
_cell.length_c   1.000
_cell.angle_alpha   90.00
_cell.angle_beta   90.00
_cell.angle_gamma   90.00
#
_symmetry.space_group_name_H-M   'P 1'
#
loop_
_entity.id
_entity.type
_entity.pdbx_description
1 polymer ?
#
loop_
_entity_poly.entity_id
_entity_poly.type
_entity_poly.pdbx_seq_one_letter_code
_entity_poly.pdbx_strand_id
1 'polypeptide(L)'
;MRHWSATLISRRDPRQARFLTWASLRWVWRNRAWSWWYLIRYWRFLVFRLRNPHIITEGMVFLGKRVEVYARPGYGRLIIGRWVHVGDENRLRCHEGTMRIGDKCVFGRDNTVNCYLDVEFGEGTIVADWVYICDFDHVTDNVHRPIKDQGIVKSPVRIGSDVWVGAKASILRGSTVGHGSVIAAHAVVKQDVPPFSIAGGIPARVLKDRREVCAAMEATRVAVADIARKTAVAAQRQAAEPDGGGLADPPDRGESSPTRSRAAG
;
A
#
# COMPACT_ATOMS: atom_id res chain seq x y z
N MET A 1 6.95 24.87 -44.70
CA MET A 1 8.39 25.13 -44.52
C MET A 1 8.75 24.83 -43.07
N ARG A 2 9.67 23.88 -42.86
CA ARG A 2 10.08 23.38 -41.54
C ARG A 2 11.18 24.28 -40.97
N HIS A 3 10.86 25.15 -40.03
CA HIS A 3 11.86 25.76 -39.16
C HIS A 3 11.86 25.01 -37.83
N TRP A 4 12.62 23.90 -37.78
CA TRP A 4 13.07 23.35 -36.51
C TRP A 4 14.26 24.20 -36.07
N SER A 5 14.00 25.21 -35.24
CA SER A 5 15.07 26.00 -34.64
C SER A 5 15.84 25.10 -33.67
N ALA A 6 17.07 24.78 -34.04
CA ALA A 6 18.02 24.01 -33.26
C ALA A 6 18.50 24.84 -32.06
N THR A 7 17.71 24.94 -30.99
CA THR A 7 18.16 25.57 -29.74
C THR A 7 17.37 25.12 -28.52
N LEU A 8 17.19 23.81 -28.34
CA LEU A 8 16.87 23.25 -27.03
C LEU A 8 17.66 21.95 -26.86
N ILE A 9 18.96 22.09 -26.58
CA ILE A 9 19.61 21.12 -25.70
C ILE A 9 18.87 21.29 -24.36
N SER A 10 17.74 20.57 -24.23
CA SER A 10 16.91 20.55 -23.04
C SER A 10 17.82 20.23 -21.87
N ARG A 11 18.13 21.23 -21.04
CA ARG A 11 18.87 21.02 -19.80
C ARG A 11 18.07 19.99 -19.01
N ARG A 12 18.68 18.82 -18.81
CA ARG A 12 18.12 17.73 -18.01
C ARG A 12 17.59 18.31 -16.69
N ASP A 13 16.34 18.00 -16.32
CA ASP A 13 15.76 18.49 -15.05
C ASP A 13 16.69 18.10 -13.88
N PRO A 14 17.05 19.04 -12.99
CA PRO A 14 18.01 18.78 -11.92
C PRO A 14 17.55 17.68 -10.95
N ARG A 15 16.24 17.44 -10.84
CA ARG A 15 15.69 16.34 -10.02
C ARG A 15 15.86 14.97 -10.67
N GLN A 16 16.19 14.90 -11.95
CA GLN A 16 16.29 13.64 -12.67
C GLN A 16 17.48 12.81 -12.15
N ALA A 17 17.19 11.74 -11.41
CA ALA A 17 18.21 10.90 -10.80
C ALA A 17 19.25 10.36 -11.78
N ARG A 18 20.50 10.35 -11.34
CA ARG A 18 21.61 9.66 -12.00
C ARG A 18 21.63 8.21 -11.51
N PHE A 19 21.57 7.28 -12.46
CA PHE A 19 21.68 5.85 -12.17
C PHE A 19 23.05 5.34 -12.61
N LEU A 20 23.41 4.15 -12.11
CA LEU A 20 24.73 3.53 -12.34
C LEU A 20 25.89 4.33 -11.72
N THR A 21 25.62 5.07 -10.64
CA THR A 21 26.70 5.62 -9.82
C THR A 21 27.37 4.52 -9.00
N TRP A 22 28.62 4.72 -8.58
CA TRP A 22 29.30 3.81 -7.64
C TRP A 22 28.49 3.58 -6.36
N ALA A 23 27.79 4.60 -5.86
CA ALA A 23 26.91 4.47 -4.71
C ALA A 23 25.72 3.54 -4.99
N SER A 24 25.10 3.66 -6.17
CA SER A 24 24.00 2.78 -6.60
C SER A 24 24.48 1.33 -6.75
N LEU A 25 25.63 1.10 -7.38
CA LEU A 25 26.19 -0.24 -7.57
C LEU A 25 26.57 -0.90 -6.24
N ARG A 26 27.21 -0.14 -5.33
CA ARG A 26 27.55 -0.61 -3.98
C ARG A 26 26.29 -0.93 -3.17
N TRP A 27 25.23 -0.14 -3.29
CA TRP A 27 23.95 -0.45 -2.65
C TRP A 27 23.34 -1.74 -3.19
N VAL A 28 23.36 -1.93 -4.52
CA VAL A 28 22.90 -3.18 -5.15
C VAL A 28 23.66 -4.35 -4.57
N TRP A 29 25.01 -4.28 -4.54
CA TRP A 29 25.90 -5.31 -3.99
C TRP A 29 25.72 -5.58 -2.48
N ARG A 30 25.42 -4.55 -1.70
CA ARG A 30 25.22 -4.73 -0.24
C ARG A 30 23.87 -5.38 0.09
N ASN A 31 22.84 -5.11 -0.70
CA ASN A 31 21.47 -5.54 -0.39
C ASN A 31 21.00 -6.77 -1.18
N ARG A 32 21.91 -7.49 -1.85
CA ARG A 32 21.57 -8.67 -2.67
C ARG A 32 20.53 -8.38 -3.75
N ALA A 33 20.48 -7.13 -4.23
CA ALA A 33 19.48 -6.63 -5.16
C ALA A 33 19.84 -6.95 -6.64
N TRP A 34 20.31 -8.16 -6.90
CA TRP A 34 20.71 -8.67 -8.23
C TRP A 34 20.04 -9.99 -8.58
N SER A 35 18.99 -10.38 -7.86
CA SER A 35 18.16 -11.52 -8.27
C SER A 35 17.55 -11.26 -9.66
N TRP A 36 17.18 -12.34 -10.35
CA TRP A 36 16.54 -12.24 -11.66
C TRP A 36 15.31 -11.32 -11.66
N TRP A 37 14.56 -11.32 -10.56
CA TRP A 37 13.43 -10.42 -10.33
C TRP A 37 13.85 -8.94 -10.38
N TYR A 38 14.96 -8.56 -9.72
CA TYR A 38 15.48 -7.19 -9.74
C TYR A 38 15.98 -6.79 -11.14
N LEU A 39 16.72 -7.67 -11.81
CA LEU A 39 17.27 -7.39 -13.14
C LEU A 39 16.17 -7.08 -14.16
N ILE A 40 15.06 -7.83 -14.15
CA ILE A 40 13.89 -7.53 -14.99
C ILE A 40 13.34 -6.13 -14.71
N ARG A 41 13.24 -5.74 -13.43
CA ARG A 41 12.71 -4.42 -13.04
C ARG A 41 13.67 -3.30 -13.46
N TYR A 42 14.98 -3.50 -13.33
CA TYR A 42 16.00 -2.55 -13.78
C TYR A 42 15.92 -2.32 -15.28
N TRP A 43 15.77 -3.40 -16.06
CA TRP A 43 15.57 -3.33 -17.50
C TRP A 43 14.30 -2.55 -17.88
N ARG A 44 13.17 -2.88 -17.25
CA ARG A 44 11.90 -2.16 -17.50
C ARG A 44 12.01 -0.67 -17.18
N PHE A 45 12.64 -0.33 -16.06
CA PHE A 45 12.84 1.06 -15.67
C PHE A 45 13.78 1.81 -16.62
N LEU A 46 14.88 1.18 -17.05
CA LEU A 46 15.78 1.75 -18.05
C LEU A 46 15.03 2.05 -19.35
N VAL A 47 14.31 1.07 -19.87
CA VAL A 47 13.52 1.20 -21.09
C VAL A 47 12.44 2.29 -20.95
N PHE A 48 11.76 2.35 -19.79
CA PHE A 48 10.78 3.39 -19.48
C PHE A 48 11.40 4.79 -19.56
N ARG A 49 12.56 5.00 -18.94
CA ARG A 49 13.25 6.30 -18.94
C ARG A 49 13.73 6.73 -20.32
N LEU A 50 14.22 5.79 -21.12
CA LEU A 50 14.65 6.07 -22.48
C LEU A 50 13.46 6.47 -23.38
N ARG A 51 12.29 5.88 -23.14
CA ARG A 51 11.06 6.19 -23.90
C ARG A 51 10.34 7.44 -23.42
N ASN A 52 10.51 7.82 -22.16
CA ASN A 52 9.80 8.93 -21.53
C ASN A 52 10.77 9.91 -20.83
N PRO A 53 11.66 10.59 -21.58
CA PRO A 53 12.68 11.46 -21.00
C PRO A 53 12.10 12.71 -20.29
N HIS A 54 10.84 13.06 -20.57
CA HIS A 54 10.12 14.17 -19.96
C HIS A 54 9.47 13.82 -18.60
N ILE A 55 9.38 12.53 -18.26
CA ILE A 55 8.87 12.09 -16.96
C ILE A 55 10.01 12.07 -15.94
N ILE A 56 9.81 12.80 -14.85
CA ILE A 56 10.86 13.01 -13.86
C ILE A 56 10.84 11.86 -12.87
N THR A 57 11.97 11.17 -12.78
CA THR A 57 12.19 10.11 -11.78
C THR A 57 13.31 10.56 -10.85
N GLU A 58 12.96 10.84 -9.60
CA GLU A 58 13.89 11.37 -8.58
C GLU A 58 14.72 10.27 -7.93
N GLY A 59 14.39 9.02 -8.20
CA GLY A 59 15.17 7.84 -7.86
C GLY A 59 14.62 6.59 -8.50
N MET A 60 15.03 5.44 -7.97
CA MET A 60 14.68 4.14 -8.53
C MET A 60 13.17 3.90 -8.49
N VAL A 61 12.60 3.40 -9.59
CA VAL A 61 11.19 3.02 -9.66
C VAL A 61 11.10 1.57 -10.12
N PHE A 62 10.33 0.75 -9.41
CA PHE A 62 10.10 -0.65 -9.77
C PHE A 62 8.81 -0.78 -10.55
N LEU A 63 8.90 -1.14 -11.84
CA LEU A 63 7.75 -1.20 -12.74
C LEU A 63 7.30 -2.64 -13.03
N GLY A 64 6.02 -2.89 -12.82
CA GLY A 64 5.34 -4.16 -13.05
C GLY A 64 5.27 -4.55 -14.52
N LYS A 65 4.56 -5.63 -14.80
CA LYS A 65 4.14 -5.99 -16.15
C LYS A 65 3.01 -5.06 -16.58
N ARG A 66 3.03 -4.64 -17.86
CA ARG A 66 1.94 -3.86 -18.48
C ARG A 66 1.56 -2.57 -17.72
N VAL A 67 2.53 -1.95 -17.06
CA VAL A 67 2.31 -0.62 -16.45
C VAL A 67 2.28 0.42 -17.55
N GLU A 68 1.22 1.23 -17.55
CA GLU A 68 1.08 2.40 -18.39
C GLU A 68 1.37 3.64 -17.54
N VAL A 69 2.45 4.35 -17.88
CA VAL A 69 2.77 5.65 -17.29
C VAL A 69 2.82 6.65 -18.43
N TYR A 70 1.89 7.59 -18.41
CA TYR A 70 1.68 8.57 -19.46
C TYR A 70 1.70 9.98 -18.90
N ALA A 71 2.46 10.87 -19.52
CA ALA A 71 2.41 12.31 -19.29
C ALA A 71 2.37 13.01 -20.65
N ARG A 72 1.36 13.84 -20.91
CA ARG A 72 1.23 14.56 -22.18
C ARG A 72 2.36 15.59 -22.32
N PRO A 73 3.27 15.48 -23.30
CA PRO A 73 4.38 16.41 -23.45
C PRO A 73 3.88 17.86 -23.59
N GLY A 74 4.44 18.77 -22.78
CA GLY A 74 4.08 20.19 -22.78
C GLY A 74 2.84 20.58 -21.96
N TYR A 75 2.04 19.61 -21.50
CA TYR A 75 0.79 19.88 -20.75
C TYR A 75 0.73 19.19 -19.40
N GLY A 76 1.15 17.92 -19.34
CA GLY A 76 1.17 17.10 -18.14
C GLY A 76 2.59 16.95 -17.61
N ARG A 77 2.76 17.18 -16.31
CA ARG A 77 4.02 17.03 -15.61
C ARG A 77 3.91 15.90 -14.60
N LEU A 78 4.70 14.84 -14.77
CA LEU A 78 4.73 13.70 -13.85
C LEU A 78 6.07 13.63 -13.14
N ILE A 79 6.04 13.61 -11.81
CA ILE A 79 7.18 13.41 -10.93
C ILE A 79 6.96 12.14 -10.12
N ILE A 80 7.94 11.24 -10.17
CA ILE A 80 7.94 10.00 -9.41
C ILE A 80 9.15 10.01 -8.48
N GLY A 81 8.87 9.89 -7.18
CA GLY A 81 9.86 9.85 -6.12
C GLY A 81 10.75 8.60 -6.16
N ARG A 82 11.56 8.48 -5.13
CA ARG A 82 12.56 7.41 -4.94
C ARG A 82 11.89 6.16 -4.38
N TRP A 83 12.32 5.01 -4.86
CA TRP A 83 11.89 3.69 -4.37
C TRP A 83 10.39 3.42 -4.51
N VAL A 84 9.74 4.06 -5.48
CA VAL A 84 8.32 3.82 -5.76
C VAL A 84 8.16 2.43 -6.39
N HIS A 85 7.21 1.66 -5.89
CA HIS A 85 6.81 0.38 -6.47
C HIS A 85 5.49 0.56 -7.20
N VAL A 86 5.48 0.29 -8.50
CA VAL A 86 4.26 0.23 -9.31
C VAL A 86 4.05 -1.23 -9.72
N GLY A 87 3.02 -1.86 -9.16
CA GLY A 87 2.65 -3.24 -9.46
C GLY A 87 2.13 -3.39 -10.89
N ASP A 88 1.62 -4.57 -11.23
CA ASP A 88 1.22 -4.87 -12.60
C ASP A 88 -0.05 -4.08 -13.01
N GLU A 89 -0.16 -3.73 -14.30
CA GLU A 89 -1.38 -3.17 -14.93
C GLU A 89 -1.89 -1.82 -14.40
N ASN A 90 -1.08 -1.10 -13.64
CA ASN A 90 -1.41 0.26 -13.23
C ASN A 90 -1.41 1.22 -14.43
N ARG A 91 -2.34 2.18 -14.42
CA ARG A 91 -2.50 3.25 -15.41
C ARG A 91 -2.35 4.59 -14.71
N LEU A 92 -1.17 5.19 -14.81
CA LEU A 92 -0.84 6.50 -14.24
C LEU A 92 -0.82 7.53 -15.38
N ARG A 93 -1.90 8.29 -15.52
CA ARG A 93 -2.13 9.17 -16.67
C ARG A 93 -2.20 10.62 -16.24
N CYS A 94 -1.18 11.39 -16.61
CA CYS A 94 -1.11 12.83 -16.43
C CYS A 94 -1.40 13.50 -17.78
N HIS A 95 -2.67 13.80 -18.02
CA HIS A 95 -3.13 14.43 -19.26
C HIS A 95 -2.76 15.91 -19.29
N GLU A 96 -2.96 16.59 -18.16
CA GLU A 96 -2.68 18.01 -17.94
C GLU A 96 -2.29 18.23 -16.47
N GLY A 97 -1.70 19.37 -16.16
CA GLY A 97 -1.39 19.73 -14.79
C GLY A 97 -0.19 18.95 -14.24
N THR A 98 -0.18 18.67 -12.93
CA THR A 98 0.94 17.97 -12.29
C THR A 98 0.50 16.77 -11.45
N MET A 99 1.10 15.61 -11.70
CA MET A 99 0.99 14.43 -10.84
C MET A 99 2.31 14.24 -10.08
N ARG A 100 2.25 14.16 -8.75
CA ARG A 100 3.41 13.94 -7.88
C ARG A 100 3.20 12.69 -7.05
N ILE A 101 4.15 11.76 -7.17
CA ILE A 101 4.18 10.54 -6.36
C ILE A 101 5.37 10.62 -5.43
N GLY A 102 5.13 10.67 -4.13
CA GLY A 102 6.15 10.74 -3.10
C GLY A 102 7.01 9.47 -3.00
N ASP A 103 8.08 9.57 -2.22
CA ASP A 103 9.02 8.48 -2.02
C ASP A 103 8.36 7.24 -1.41
N LYS A 104 8.85 6.06 -1.78
CA LYS A 104 8.42 4.76 -1.23
C LYS A 104 6.92 4.48 -1.34
N CYS A 105 6.20 5.19 -2.22
CA CYS A 105 4.82 4.83 -2.51
C CYS A 105 4.76 3.44 -3.14
N VAL A 106 3.71 2.69 -2.80
CA VAL A 106 3.45 1.37 -3.36
C VAL A 106 2.07 1.35 -3.98
N PHE A 107 2.00 1.01 -5.25
CA PHE A 107 0.76 0.73 -5.95
C PHE A 107 0.68 -0.78 -6.16
N GLY A 108 -0.43 -1.37 -5.73
CA GLY A 108 -0.79 -2.76 -5.99
C GLY A 108 -1.04 -2.99 -7.47
N ARG A 109 -2.13 -3.67 -7.80
CA ARG A 109 -2.46 -4.04 -9.18
C ARG A 109 -3.67 -3.27 -9.71
N ASP A 110 -3.66 -2.99 -11.01
CA ASP A 110 -4.87 -2.50 -11.73
C ASP A 110 -5.42 -1.15 -11.24
N ASN A 111 -4.59 -0.29 -10.63
CA ASN A 111 -5.04 1.05 -10.26
C ASN A 111 -5.11 1.98 -11.48
N THR A 112 -6.02 2.94 -11.43
CA THR A 112 -6.16 3.99 -12.45
C THR A 112 -6.12 5.35 -11.78
N VAL A 113 -5.15 6.17 -12.16
CA VAL A 113 -4.97 7.54 -11.68
C VAL A 113 -5.01 8.47 -12.89
N ASN A 114 -6.02 9.33 -12.96
CA ASN A 114 -6.13 10.36 -14.00
C ASN A 114 -5.92 11.74 -13.39
N CYS A 115 -4.98 12.50 -13.96
CA CYS A 115 -4.65 13.86 -13.55
C CYS A 115 -4.85 14.84 -14.71
N TYR A 116 -5.61 15.89 -14.45
CA TYR A 116 -5.88 17.01 -15.35
C TYR A 116 -5.58 18.38 -14.73
N LEU A 117 -5.31 18.46 -13.43
CA LEU A 117 -4.99 19.66 -12.68
C LEU A 117 -3.82 19.41 -11.71
N ASP A 118 -4.07 18.68 -10.63
CA ASP A 118 -3.05 18.38 -9.62
C ASP A 118 -3.45 17.19 -8.74
N VAL A 119 -2.65 16.11 -8.81
CA VAL A 119 -2.79 14.92 -7.97
C VAL A 119 -1.49 14.68 -7.23
N GLU A 120 -1.56 14.59 -5.90
CA GLU A 120 -0.39 14.39 -5.04
C GLU A 120 -0.56 13.19 -4.11
N PHE A 121 0.48 12.38 -4.02
CA PHE A 121 0.65 11.31 -3.05
C PHE A 121 1.86 11.62 -2.16
N GLY A 122 1.65 11.66 -0.85
CA GLY A 122 2.72 11.79 0.13
C GLY A 122 3.54 10.51 0.25
N GLU A 123 4.72 10.63 0.87
CA GLU A 123 5.66 9.51 1.00
C GLU A 123 5.08 8.31 1.76
N GLY A 124 5.51 7.10 1.40
CA GLY A 124 5.09 5.87 2.06
C GLY A 124 3.62 5.49 1.85
N THR A 125 2.88 6.21 0.99
CA THR A 125 1.48 5.88 0.69
C THR A 125 1.37 4.53 0.01
N ILE A 126 0.45 3.71 0.48
CA ILE A 126 0.14 2.40 -0.08
C ILE A 126 -1.24 2.46 -0.71
N VAL A 127 -1.29 2.24 -2.02
CA VAL A 127 -2.51 2.08 -2.81
C VAL A 127 -2.66 0.59 -3.08
N ALA A 128 -3.75 0.00 -2.60
CA ALA A 128 -4.05 -1.42 -2.82
C ALA A 128 -4.41 -1.71 -4.28
N ASP A 129 -5.20 -2.75 -4.54
CA ASP A 129 -5.58 -3.12 -5.89
C ASP A 129 -6.89 -2.42 -6.33
N TRP A 130 -7.02 -2.17 -7.64
CA TRP A 130 -8.25 -1.67 -8.27
C TRP A 130 -8.75 -0.30 -7.78
N VAL A 131 -7.87 0.55 -7.27
CA VAL A 131 -8.21 1.90 -6.81
C VAL A 131 -8.35 2.85 -8.00
N TYR A 132 -9.37 3.71 -7.94
CA TYR A 132 -9.59 4.78 -8.91
C TYR A 132 -9.34 6.16 -8.27
N ILE A 133 -8.54 7.00 -8.91
CA ILE A 133 -8.22 8.35 -8.42
C ILE A 133 -8.34 9.34 -9.57
N CYS A 134 -9.07 10.43 -9.36
CA CYS A 134 -9.34 11.42 -10.39
C CYS A 134 -9.52 12.82 -9.81
N ASP A 135 -8.89 13.83 -10.40
CA ASP A 135 -9.00 15.25 -10.02
C ASP A 135 -9.95 16.07 -10.91
N PHE A 136 -10.70 15.40 -11.79
CA PHE A 136 -11.73 16.02 -12.62
C PHE A 136 -13.02 15.21 -12.64
N ASP A 137 -14.08 15.85 -13.13
CA ASP A 137 -15.38 15.23 -13.41
C ASP A 137 -16.02 15.95 -14.60
N HIS A 138 -17.07 15.39 -15.18
CA HIS A 138 -17.84 16.05 -16.23
C HIS A 138 -18.75 17.13 -15.65
N VAL A 139 -18.93 18.22 -16.39
CA VAL A 139 -19.98 19.21 -16.10
C VAL A 139 -21.33 18.61 -16.50
N THR A 140 -22.33 18.74 -15.62
CA THR A 140 -23.66 18.11 -15.78
C THR A 140 -24.82 19.06 -15.46
N ASP A 141 -24.54 20.37 -15.34
CA ASP A 141 -25.52 21.37 -14.89
C ASP A 141 -26.55 21.74 -15.97
N ASN A 142 -26.26 21.53 -17.25
CA ASN A 142 -27.17 21.85 -18.35
C ASN A 142 -27.82 20.59 -18.95
N VAL A 143 -29.08 20.35 -18.61
CA VAL A 143 -29.84 19.19 -19.10
C VAL A 143 -30.19 19.24 -20.60
N HIS A 144 -30.05 20.38 -21.27
CA HIS A 144 -30.36 20.56 -22.69
C HIS A 144 -29.15 20.36 -23.61
N ARG A 145 -27.95 20.13 -23.05
CA ARG A 145 -26.73 19.87 -23.80
C ARG A 145 -26.18 18.48 -23.42
N PRO A 146 -25.73 17.64 -24.36
CA PRO A 146 -25.10 16.37 -23.99
C PRO A 146 -23.90 16.58 -23.06
N ILE A 147 -23.78 15.77 -21.99
CA ILE A 147 -22.72 15.90 -20.95
C ILE A 147 -21.32 16.03 -21.57
N LYS A 148 -21.02 15.22 -22.60
CA LYS A 148 -19.72 15.24 -23.30
C LYS A 148 -19.34 16.60 -23.88
N ASP A 149 -20.33 17.45 -24.19
CA ASP A 149 -20.11 18.75 -24.80
C ASP A 149 -20.06 19.86 -23.73
N GLN A 150 -20.43 19.57 -22.47
CA GLN A 150 -20.45 20.56 -21.38
C GLN A 150 -19.07 20.82 -20.76
N GLY A 151 -18.07 19.99 -21.07
CA GLY A 151 -16.70 20.12 -20.58
C GLY A 151 -16.44 19.39 -19.26
N ILE A 152 -15.36 19.78 -18.56
CA ILE A 152 -14.92 19.16 -17.30
C ILE A 152 -14.69 20.22 -16.22
N VAL A 153 -14.94 19.82 -14.98
CA VAL A 153 -14.61 20.58 -13.77
C VAL A 153 -13.45 19.90 -13.06
N LYS A 154 -12.48 20.68 -12.57
CA LYS A 154 -11.24 20.17 -11.97
C LYS A 154 -11.09 20.68 -10.54
N SER A 155 -10.60 19.83 -9.65
CA SER A 155 -10.22 20.21 -8.28
C SER A 155 -9.16 19.25 -7.77
N PRO A 156 -8.11 19.75 -7.10
CA PRO A 156 -6.94 18.94 -6.75
C PRO A 156 -7.32 17.75 -5.88
N VAL A 157 -6.53 16.68 -5.98
CA VAL A 157 -6.57 15.56 -5.04
C VAL A 157 -5.27 15.54 -4.26
N ARG A 158 -5.38 15.48 -2.93
CA ARG A 158 -4.24 15.49 -2.01
C ARG A 158 -4.31 14.26 -1.13
N ILE A 159 -3.35 13.36 -1.26
CA ILE A 159 -3.22 12.19 -0.39
C ILE A 159 -1.94 12.40 0.39
N GLY A 160 -2.04 12.53 1.71
CA GLY A 160 -0.90 12.75 2.60
C GLY A 160 0.02 11.53 2.69
N SER A 161 1.11 11.67 3.43
CA SER A 161 2.08 10.57 3.64
C SER A 161 1.48 9.44 4.50
N ASP A 162 2.06 8.24 4.47
CA ASP A 162 1.62 7.07 5.26
C ASP A 162 0.10 6.77 5.16
N VAL A 163 -0.52 7.08 4.03
CA VAL A 163 -1.93 6.74 3.80
C VAL A 163 -2.03 5.32 3.26
N TRP A 164 -2.99 4.54 3.76
CA TRP A 164 -3.37 3.28 3.15
C TRP A 164 -4.72 3.41 2.46
N VAL A 165 -4.74 3.25 1.13
CA VAL A 165 -5.96 3.24 0.32
C VAL A 165 -6.35 1.79 0.04
N GLY A 166 -7.44 1.35 0.66
CA GLY A 166 -7.96 -0.01 0.55
C GLY A 166 -8.46 -0.36 -0.86
N ALA A 167 -8.54 -1.66 -1.13
CA ALA A 167 -8.85 -2.15 -2.46
C ALA A 167 -10.20 -1.63 -2.98
N LYS A 168 -10.26 -1.30 -4.27
CA LYS A 168 -11.48 -0.80 -4.94
C LYS A 168 -12.06 0.49 -4.35
N ALA A 169 -11.29 1.24 -3.56
CA ALA A 169 -11.69 2.58 -3.16
C ALA A 169 -11.60 3.56 -4.35
N SER A 170 -12.39 4.62 -4.30
CA SER A 170 -12.33 5.75 -5.24
C SER A 170 -12.05 7.05 -4.49
N ILE A 171 -11.06 7.82 -4.94
CA ILE A 171 -10.75 9.15 -4.42
C ILE A 171 -11.03 10.16 -5.53
N LEU A 172 -12.09 10.96 -5.33
CA LEU A 172 -12.63 11.85 -6.34
C LEU A 172 -12.11 13.27 -6.17
N ARG A 173 -12.33 14.09 -7.21
CA ARG A 173 -11.86 15.47 -7.30
C ARG A 173 -12.17 16.28 -6.04
N GLY A 174 -11.23 17.12 -5.62
CA GLY A 174 -11.40 17.99 -4.47
C GLY A 174 -11.28 17.30 -3.11
N SER A 175 -10.87 16.02 -3.07
CA SER A 175 -10.67 15.31 -1.81
C SER A 175 -9.25 15.51 -1.26
N THR A 176 -9.15 15.78 0.05
CA THR A 176 -7.90 15.71 0.82
C THR A 176 -7.95 14.52 1.78
N VAL A 177 -6.97 13.63 1.73
CA VAL A 177 -6.79 12.54 2.71
C VAL A 177 -5.57 12.87 3.56
N GLY A 178 -5.80 13.14 4.85
CA GLY A 178 -4.75 13.51 5.78
C GLY A 178 -3.75 12.39 6.04
N HIS A 179 -2.52 12.77 6.40
CA HIS A 179 -1.43 11.87 6.72
C HIS A 179 -1.83 10.75 7.70
N GLY A 180 -1.31 9.54 7.51
CA GLY A 180 -1.52 8.41 8.41
C GLY A 180 -2.94 7.83 8.38
N SER A 181 -3.79 8.27 7.46
CA SER A 181 -5.18 7.81 7.37
C SER A 181 -5.32 6.48 6.64
N VAL A 182 -6.42 5.78 6.90
CA VAL A 182 -6.81 4.54 6.23
C VAL A 182 -8.14 4.77 5.54
N ILE A 183 -8.18 4.51 4.24
CA ILE A 183 -9.42 4.45 3.46
C ILE A 183 -9.81 3.00 3.32
N ALA A 184 -10.96 2.61 3.86
CA ALA A 184 -11.47 1.25 3.78
C ALA A 184 -11.70 0.81 2.33
N ALA A 185 -11.66 -0.50 2.10
CA ALA A 185 -11.99 -1.07 0.80
C ALA A 185 -13.40 -0.63 0.36
N HIS A 186 -13.58 -0.47 -0.96
CA HIS A 186 -14.85 -0.03 -1.58
C HIS A 186 -15.37 1.35 -1.16
N ALA A 187 -14.60 2.17 -0.45
CA ALA A 187 -15.04 3.51 -0.06
C ALA A 187 -14.99 4.51 -1.23
N VAL A 188 -15.89 5.51 -1.21
CA VAL A 188 -15.87 6.63 -2.18
C VAL A 188 -15.62 7.94 -1.43
N VAL A 189 -14.42 8.49 -1.57
CA VAL A 189 -13.99 9.74 -0.93
C VAL A 189 -14.33 10.91 -1.87
N LYS A 190 -15.13 11.86 -1.36
CA LYS A 190 -15.55 13.09 -2.07
C LYS A 190 -15.42 14.34 -1.18
N GLN A 191 -14.66 14.25 -0.09
CA GLN A 191 -14.51 15.31 0.91
C GLN A 191 -13.22 15.08 1.70
N ASP A 192 -12.88 16.03 2.55
CA ASP A 192 -11.69 15.92 3.40
C ASP A 192 -11.83 14.80 4.45
N VAL A 193 -10.76 14.02 4.58
CA VAL A 193 -10.54 13.01 5.61
C VAL A 193 -9.42 13.52 6.51
N PRO A 194 -9.68 13.85 7.79
CA PRO A 194 -8.67 14.36 8.70
C PRO A 194 -7.49 13.39 8.88
N PRO A 195 -6.28 13.86 9.23
CA PRO A 195 -5.14 13.00 9.52
C PRO A 195 -5.45 11.91 10.55
N PHE A 196 -4.80 10.76 10.41
CA PHE A 196 -4.97 9.58 11.26
C PHE A 196 -6.41 9.04 11.33
N SER A 197 -7.26 9.35 10.37
CA SER A 197 -8.63 8.83 10.35
C SER A 197 -8.69 7.45 9.70
N ILE A 198 -9.59 6.59 10.17
CA ILE A 198 -10.07 5.43 9.42
C ILE A 198 -11.41 5.82 8.82
N ALA A 199 -11.49 5.94 7.50
CA ALA A 199 -12.71 6.35 6.79
C ALA A 199 -13.23 5.25 5.86
N GLY A 200 -14.54 5.11 5.73
CA GLY A 200 -15.16 4.11 4.86
C GLY A 200 -16.61 4.45 4.48
N GLY A 201 -17.16 3.72 3.52
CA GLY A 201 -18.53 3.89 3.02
C GLY A 201 -18.64 4.70 1.72
N ILE A 202 -19.88 4.88 1.25
CA ILE A 202 -20.22 5.59 0.02
C ILE A 202 -21.39 6.56 0.31
N PRO A 203 -21.15 7.87 0.45
CA PRO A 203 -19.83 8.51 0.53
C PRO A 203 -19.06 8.13 1.80
N ALA A 204 -17.74 8.21 1.75
CA ALA A 204 -16.88 7.88 2.88
C ALA A 204 -17.12 8.83 4.06
N ARG A 205 -17.12 8.27 5.27
CA ARG A 205 -17.19 8.99 6.54
C ARG A 205 -16.08 8.50 7.46
N VAL A 206 -15.61 9.36 8.35
CA VAL A 206 -14.69 8.97 9.41
C VAL A 206 -15.43 7.98 10.33
N LEU A 207 -14.86 6.80 10.50
CA LEU A 207 -15.39 5.72 11.33
C LEU A 207 -14.70 5.69 12.69
N LYS A 208 -13.37 5.91 12.71
CA LYS A 208 -12.53 5.86 13.91
C LYS A 208 -11.33 6.78 13.77
N ASP A 209 -10.78 7.23 14.90
CA ASP A 209 -9.42 7.74 14.98
C ASP A 209 -8.44 6.56 15.10
N ARG A 210 -7.46 6.47 14.20
CA ARG A 210 -6.45 5.41 14.17
C ARG A 210 -5.55 5.44 15.42
N ARG A 211 -5.38 6.59 16.06
CA ARG A 211 -4.56 6.75 17.28
C ARG A 211 -5.24 6.10 18.47
N GLU A 212 -6.55 6.23 18.59
CA GLU A 212 -7.34 5.55 19.63
C GLU A 212 -7.28 4.03 19.43
N VAL A 213 -7.40 3.57 18.18
CA VAL A 213 -7.22 2.16 17.84
C VAL A 213 -5.81 1.66 18.23
N CYS A 214 -4.77 2.46 17.96
CA CYS A 214 -3.40 2.14 18.35
C CYS A 214 -3.26 1.98 19.87
N ALA A 215 -3.77 2.95 20.65
CA ALA A 215 -3.71 2.90 22.11
C ALA A 215 -4.44 1.68 22.69
N ALA A 216 -5.62 1.36 22.16
CA ALA A 216 -6.39 0.18 22.58
C ALA A 216 -5.65 -1.14 22.25
N MET A 217 -5.02 -1.21 21.07
CA MET A 217 -4.23 -2.37 20.66
C MET A 217 -2.96 -2.53 21.53
N GLU A 218 -2.32 -1.45 21.92
CA GLU A 218 -1.13 -1.50 22.77
C GLU A 218 -1.46 -2.01 24.18
N ALA A 219 -2.53 -1.50 24.80
CA ALA A 219 -3.01 -2.02 26.07
C ALA A 219 -3.33 -3.53 25.99
N THR A 220 -3.93 -3.95 24.87
CA THR A 220 -4.20 -5.37 24.60
C THR A 220 -2.90 -6.18 24.52
N ARG A 221 -1.87 -5.70 23.81
CA ARG A 221 -0.57 -6.38 23.71
C ARG A 221 0.11 -6.54 25.07
N VAL A 222 0.09 -5.50 25.89
CA VAL A 222 0.64 -5.54 27.25
C VAL A 222 -0.09 -6.58 28.10
N ALA A 223 -1.43 -6.60 28.06
CA ALA A 223 -2.23 -7.60 28.78
C ALA A 223 -1.92 -9.03 28.33
N VAL A 224 -1.85 -9.27 27.02
CA VAL A 224 -1.50 -10.58 26.46
C VAL A 224 -0.08 -11.01 26.87
N ALA A 225 0.88 -10.07 26.86
CA ALA A 225 2.24 -10.35 27.29
C ALA A 225 2.34 -10.69 28.79
N ASP A 226 1.57 -10.00 29.64
CA ASP A 226 1.52 -10.30 31.07
C ASP A 226 0.90 -11.67 31.36
N ILE A 227 -0.19 -12.01 30.66
CA ILE A 227 -0.79 -13.35 30.74
C ILE A 227 0.24 -14.41 30.31
N ALA A 228 0.89 -14.24 29.16
CA ALA A 228 1.91 -15.17 28.69
C ALA A 228 3.05 -15.36 29.70
N ARG A 229 3.51 -14.27 30.33
CA ARG A 229 4.52 -14.31 31.40
C ARG A 229 4.03 -15.08 32.62
N LYS A 230 2.80 -14.82 33.10
CA LYS A 230 2.21 -15.52 34.25
C LYS A 230 2.00 -17.00 33.96
N THR A 231 1.53 -17.36 32.77
CA THR A 231 1.38 -18.75 32.34
C THR A 231 2.74 -19.47 32.30
N ALA A 232 3.79 -18.81 31.77
CA ALA A 232 5.13 -19.38 31.75
C ALA A 232 5.69 -19.62 33.16
N VAL A 233 5.49 -18.68 34.09
CA VAL A 233 5.90 -18.83 35.50
C VAL A 233 5.12 -19.96 36.19
N ALA A 234 3.81 -20.07 35.95
CA ALA A 234 3.00 -21.15 36.52
C ALA A 234 3.42 -22.53 36.00
N ALA A 235 3.69 -22.66 34.71
CA ALA A 235 4.19 -23.89 34.11
C ALA A 235 5.57 -24.30 34.67
N GLN A 236 6.46 -23.33 34.87
CA GLN A 236 7.76 -23.57 35.51
C GLN A 236 7.62 -24.01 36.98
N ARG A 237 6.66 -23.48 37.73
CA ARG A 237 6.38 -23.90 39.11
C ARG A 237 5.82 -25.32 39.16
N GLN A 238 4.88 -25.66 38.28
CA GLN A 238 4.34 -27.03 38.18
C GLN A 238 5.41 -28.05 37.76
N ALA A 239 6.33 -27.67 36.88
CA ALA A 239 7.46 -28.52 36.50
C ALA A 239 8.53 -28.65 37.62
N ALA A 240 8.49 -27.78 38.62
CA ALA A 240 9.45 -27.75 39.73
C ALA A 240 8.90 -28.39 41.03
N GLU A 241 7.61 -28.72 41.11
CA GLU A 241 7.05 -29.54 42.18
C GLU A 241 7.31 -31.03 41.86
N PRO A 242 8.16 -31.75 42.63
CA PRO A 242 8.32 -33.18 42.45
C PRO A 242 7.05 -33.87 42.96
N ASP A 243 6.63 -34.96 42.30
CA ASP A 243 5.50 -35.82 42.71
C ASP A 243 5.64 -36.24 44.19
N GLY A 244 5.05 -35.44 45.08
CA GLY A 244 4.90 -35.72 46.50
C GLY A 244 3.60 -36.48 46.71
N GLY A 245 3.55 -37.74 46.30
CA GLY A 245 2.35 -38.58 46.41
C GLY A 245 2.65 -40.05 46.27
N GLY A 246 3.41 -40.61 47.22
CA GLY A 246 3.58 -42.06 47.33
C GLY A 246 2.23 -42.74 47.52
N LEU A 247 1.86 -43.60 46.57
CA LEU A 247 0.83 -44.63 46.80
C LEU A 247 1.38 -45.59 47.86
N ALA A 248 0.72 -45.62 49.02
CA ALA A 248 0.86 -46.73 49.94
C ALA A 248 0.17 -47.96 49.32
N ASP A 249 0.93 -49.02 49.11
CA ASP A 249 0.40 -50.32 48.68
C ASP A 249 -0.59 -50.88 49.73
N PRO A 250 -1.77 -51.39 49.32
CA PRO A 250 -2.63 -52.13 50.23
C PRO A 250 -2.06 -53.54 50.48
N PRO A 251 -2.30 -54.14 51.67
CA PRO A 251 -1.72 -55.43 51.99
C PRO A 251 -2.41 -56.56 51.21
N ASP A 252 -1.55 -57.46 50.74
CA ASP A 252 -1.82 -58.76 50.16
C ASP A 252 -2.92 -59.54 50.90
N ARG A 253 -3.93 -59.99 50.14
CA ARG A 253 -4.83 -61.07 50.56
C ARG A 253 -4.92 -62.08 49.43
N GLY A 254 -4.22 -63.19 49.65
CA GLY A 254 -4.18 -64.32 48.76
C GLY A 254 -5.48 -65.12 48.61
N GLU A 255 -5.42 -65.97 47.58
CA GLU A 255 -6.08 -67.26 47.41
C GLU A 255 -7.62 -67.34 47.39
N SER A 256 -8.18 -67.62 46.20
CA SER A 256 -8.46 -68.99 45.75
C SER A 256 -9.53 -69.00 44.63
N SER A 257 -9.20 -69.62 43.51
CA SER A 257 -10.21 -70.17 42.58
C SER A 257 -10.73 -71.50 43.13
N PRO A 258 -11.97 -71.88 42.83
CA PRO A 258 -12.11 -73.01 41.90
C PRO A 258 -13.31 -72.94 40.93
N THR A 259 -13.02 -73.28 39.67
CA THR A 259 -13.75 -74.14 38.71
C THR A 259 -15.30 -74.21 38.64
N ARG A 260 -15.74 -74.09 37.37
CA ARG A 260 -16.78 -74.86 36.63
C ARG A 260 -18.26 -74.65 36.99
N SER A 261 -19.08 -74.36 35.96
CA SER A 261 -20.06 -75.31 35.37
C SER A 261 -21.29 -74.64 34.71
N ARG A 262 -21.46 -74.91 33.41
CA ARG A 262 -22.70 -75.22 32.62
C ARG A 262 -23.95 -74.31 32.61
N ALA A 263 -24.33 -74.01 31.36
CA ALA A 263 -25.58 -74.37 30.66
C ALA A 263 -26.82 -73.44 30.65
N ALA A 264 -27.28 -73.25 29.40
CA ALA A 264 -28.65 -73.27 28.87
C ALA A 264 -29.63 -72.13 29.22
N GLY A 265 -30.20 -71.55 28.17
CA GLY A 265 -31.28 -70.56 28.19
C GLY A 265 -31.17 -69.61 27.02
#